data_AF-A0A3B3UXG1-F1
#
_entry.id   AF-A0A3B3UXG1-F1
#
_cell.length_a   1.000
_cell.length_b   1.000
_cell.length_c   1.000
_cell.angle_alpha   90.00
_cell.angle_beta   90.00
_cell.angle_gamma   90.00
#
_symmetry.space_group_name_H-M   'P 1'
#
loop_
_entity.id
_entity.type
_entity.pdbx_description
1 polymer ?
#
loop_
_entity_poly.entity_id
_entity_poly.type
_entity_poly.pdbx_seq_one_letter_code
_entity_poly.pdbx_strand_id
1 'polypeptide(L)'
;MGAYYCAICNQTTFCGKKKHIFGKNHQSRLRVVLLKFTEKVKEARRTLKKPQVEKFDCTQHKQKFWCHCCGLEVERNVTDDNMTVMYGGLLEHMATREHRTSTYKFWWDNKADPKLRDRVLITEEETERFKTEVAKVLESFVEKEDEYIKQQADVIRAQEKHRQEVFQCLLEVCFPKMQWHPMKSGNHQMDPAAPIHPWRFLSVLSFSLKCRRSRLGAGLTRLLRRPGLLQDTA
;
A
#
# COMPACT_ATOMS: atom_id res chain seq x y z
N MET A 1 39.98 16.96 -25.30
CA MET A 1 39.53 15.64 -24.77
C MET A 1 39.14 15.86 -23.31
N GLY A 2 37.86 15.76 -22.98
CA GLY A 2 37.37 16.00 -21.61
C GLY A 2 37.17 14.69 -20.83
N ALA A 3 37.42 14.74 -19.52
CA ALA A 3 37.05 13.66 -18.62
C ALA A 3 35.53 13.44 -18.63
N TYR A 4 35.09 12.19 -18.69
CA TYR A 4 33.69 11.81 -18.72
C TYR A 4 33.40 10.71 -17.69
N TYR A 5 32.52 10.98 -16.75
CA TYR A 5 32.04 9.99 -15.79
C TYR A 5 30.89 9.16 -16.36
N CYS A 6 31.00 7.84 -16.30
CA CYS A 6 29.95 6.91 -16.71
C CYS A 6 29.29 6.25 -15.49
N ALA A 7 28.00 6.52 -15.27
CA ALA A 7 27.22 5.93 -14.16
C ALA A 7 26.98 4.42 -14.30
N ILE A 8 27.09 3.84 -15.51
CA ILE A 8 26.99 2.39 -15.71
C ILE A 8 28.30 1.68 -15.34
N CYS A 9 29.42 2.34 -15.63
CA CYS A 9 30.74 1.79 -15.36
C CYS A 9 31.29 2.22 -13.98
N ASN A 10 30.67 3.21 -13.32
CA ASN A 10 31.15 3.87 -12.10
C ASN A 10 32.62 4.29 -12.19
N GLN A 11 33.00 4.87 -13.33
CA GLN A 11 34.37 5.30 -13.59
C GLN A 11 34.42 6.53 -14.47
N THR A 12 35.42 7.36 -14.24
CA THR A 12 35.78 8.47 -15.11
C THR A 12 36.68 7.96 -16.23
N THR A 13 36.40 8.36 -17.46
CA THR A 13 37.15 7.97 -18.65
C THR A 13 37.68 9.21 -19.35
N PHE A 14 38.94 9.14 -19.78
CA PHE A 14 39.64 10.24 -20.46
C PHE A 14 39.66 10.07 -21.98
N CYS A 15 39.22 8.91 -22.48
CA CYS A 15 39.16 8.58 -23.90
C CYS A 15 38.00 9.24 -24.65
N GLY A 16 37.20 10.08 -23.97
CA GLY A 16 36.04 10.79 -24.49
C GLY A 16 34.75 9.96 -24.49
N LYS A 17 33.61 10.64 -24.27
CA LYS A 17 32.27 10.02 -24.13
C LYS A 17 31.94 9.02 -25.24
N LYS A 18 32.13 9.42 -26.52
CA LYS A 18 31.79 8.57 -27.67
C LYS A 18 32.57 7.25 -27.65
N LYS A 19 33.90 7.30 -27.53
CA LYS A 19 34.75 6.11 -27.56
C LYS A 19 34.44 5.15 -26.41
N HIS A 20 34.13 5.67 -25.22
CA HIS A 20 33.75 4.84 -24.08
C HIS A 20 32.43 4.09 -24.30
N ILE A 21 31.39 4.78 -24.76
CA ILE A 21 30.03 4.22 -24.90
C ILE A 21 30.00 3.11 -25.95
N PHE A 22 30.73 3.25 -27.06
CA PHE A 22 30.86 2.19 -28.07
C PHE A 22 31.86 1.08 -27.69
N GLY A 23 32.55 1.21 -26.56
CA GLY A 23 33.53 0.22 -26.10
C GLY A 23 32.90 -1.09 -25.64
N LYS A 24 33.55 -2.22 -25.95
CA LYS A 24 33.07 -3.57 -25.60
C LYS A 24 32.78 -3.74 -24.11
N ASN A 25 33.65 -3.20 -23.25
CA ASN A 25 33.49 -3.29 -21.78
C ASN A 25 32.28 -2.53 -21.26
N HIS A 26 31.98 -1.36 -21.84
CA HIS A 26 30.78 -0.61 -21.48
C HIS A 26 29.53 -1.38 -21.93
N GLN A 27 29.50 -1.83 -23.19
CA GLN A 27 28.36 -2.53 -23.77
C GLN A 27 28.06 -3.87 -23.08
N SER A 28 29.08 -4.63 -22.67
CA SER A 28 28.88 -5.86 -21.90
C SER A 28 28.28 -5.58 -20.51
N ARG A 29 28.79 -4.58 -19.79
CA ARG A 29 28.24 -4.16 -18.48
C ARG A 29 26.81 -3.64 -18.62
N LEU A 30 26.57 -2.78 -19.62
CA LEU A 30 25.24 -2.25 -19.94
C LEU A 30 24.24 -3.38 -20.19
N ARG A 31 24.61 -4.40 -20.96
CA ARG A 31 23.75 -5.57 -21.21
C ARG A 31 23.37 -6.28 -19.91
N VAL A 32 24.32 -6.56 -19.02
CA VAL A 32 24.05 -7.24 -17.74
C VAL A 32 23.13 -6.40 -16.86
N VAL A 33 23.38 -5.08 -16.78
CA VAL A 33 22.56 -4.14 -16.01
C VAL A 33 21.13 -4.13 -16.56
N LEU A 34 20.97 -4.01 -17.88
CA LEU A 34 19.66 -3.99 -18.52
C LEU A 34 18.92 -5.32 -18.37
N LEU A 35 19.61 -6.46 -18.48
CA LEU A 35 18.98 -7.77 -18.25
C LEU A 35 18.42 -7.88 -16.82
N LYS A 36 19.23 -7.56 -15.80
CA LYS A 36 18.78 -7.56 -14.40
C LYS A 36 17.63 -6.59 -14.16
N PHE A 37 17.68 -5.41 -14.78
CA PHE A 37 16.62 -4.41 -14.67
C PHE A 37 15.32 -4.90 -15.33
N THR A 38 15.40 -5.45 -16.54
CA THR A 38 14.24 -5.98 -17.26
C THR A 38 13.58 -7.16 -16.54
N GLU A 39 14.34 -8.02 -15.87
CA GLU A 39 13.76 -9.12 -15.09
C GLU A 39 12.98 -8.59 -13.87
N LYS A 40 13.46 -7.54 -13.19
CA LYS A 40 12.69 -6.87 -12.11
C LYS A 40 11.36 -6.30 -12.61
N VAL A 41 11.38 -5.63 -13.76
CA VAL A 41 10.15 -5.08 -14.36
C VAL A 41 9.21 -6.21 -14.81
N LYS A 42 9.76 -7.29 -15.34
CA LYS A 42 8.99 -8.47 -15.77
C LYS A 42 8.35 -9.20 -14.58
N GLU A 43 9.02 -9.29 -13.43
CA GLU A 43 8.43 -9.78 -12.19
C GLU A 43 7.22 -8.94 -11.78
N ALA A 44 7.36 -7.61 -11.76
CA ALA A 44 6.25 -6.70 -11.49
C ALA A 44 5.12 -6.84 -12.52
N ARG A 45 5.42 -7.01 -13.82
CA ARG A 45 4.38 -7.20 -14.84
C ARG A 45 3.51 -8.44 -14.60
N ARG A 46 4.02 -9.47 -13.92
CA ARG A 46 3.23 -10.66 -13.59
C ARG A 46 2.08 -10.33 -12.63
N THR A 47 2.22 -9.30 -11.79
CA THR A 47 1.18 -8.88 -10.85
C THR A 47 0.10 -8.01 -11.50
N LEU A 48 0.27 -7.56 -12.77
CA LEU A 48 -0.74 -6.79 -13.49
C LEU A 48 -2.08 -7.53 -13.61
N LYS A 49 -2.04 -8.87 -13.76
CA LYS A 49 -3.25 -9.70 -13.88
C LYS A 49 -3.86 -10.09 -12.53
N LYS A 50 -3.02 -10.22 -11.51
CA LYS A 50 -3.41 -10.64 -10.16
C LYS A 50 -2.59 -9.83 -9.15
N PRO A 51 -3.04 -8.62 -8.81
CA PRO A 51 -2.39 -7.80 -7.79
C PRO A 51 -2.40 -8.51 -6.45
N GLN A 52 -1.33 -8.33 -5.67
CA GLN A 52 -1.21 -8.91 -4.33
C GLN A 52 -1.29 -7.78 -3.31
N VAL A 53 -2.21 -7.93 -2.37
CA VAL A 53 -2.40 -7.03 -1.23
C VAL A 53 -2.16 -7.83 0.04
N GLU A 54 -1.32 -7.30 0.91
CA GLU A 54 -0.94 -7.92 2.18
C GLU A 54 -1.11 -6.92 3.33
N LYS A 55 -1.19 -7.41 4.58
CA LYS A 55 -1.07 -6.57 5.77
C LYS A 55 0.30 -5.93 5.80
N PHE A 56 0.38 -4.65 6.14
CA PHE A 56 1.65 -3.94 6.12
C PHE A 56 2.66 -4.51 7.14
N ASP A 57 3.86 -4.83 6.66
CA ASP A 57 5.02 -5.21 7.46
C ASP A 57 6.19 -4.28 7.11
N CYS A 58 6.63 -3.48 8.08
CA CYS A 58 7.69 -2.50 7.87
C CYS A 58 9.05 -3.12 7.52
N THR A 59 9.30 -4.38 7.90
CA THR A 59 10.55 -5.09 7.62
C THR A 59 10.61 -5.62 6.19
N GLN A 60 9.45 -5.94 5.60
CA GLN A 60 9.35 -6.58 4.29
C GLN A 60 8.89 -5.62 3.19
N HIS A 61 8.07 -4.63 3.51
CA HIS A 61 7.32 -3.87 2.51
C HIS A 61 7.93 -2.52 2.14
N LYS A 62 8.79 -1.93 2.99
CA LYS A 62 9.53 -0.69 2.70
C LYS A 62 10.75 -0.92 1.80
N GLN A 63 10.58 -1.70 0.74
CA GLN A 63 11.64 -1.98 -0.22
C GLN A 63 11.69 -0.91 -1.31
N LYS A 64 12.91 -0.64 -1.77
CA LYS A 64 13.15 0.26 -2.89
C LYS A 64 13.90 -0.45 -4.02
N PHE A 65 13.88 0.14 -5.20
CA PHE A 65 14.71 -0.28 -6.32
C PHE A 65 15.29 0.92 -7.05
N TRP A 66 16.47 0.71 -7.64
CA TRP A 66 17.12 1.71 -8.48
C TRP A 66 16.60 1.65 -9.92
N CYS A 67 16.09 2.77 -10.44
CA CYS A 67 15.75 2.89 -11.85
C CYS A 67 16.95 3.43 -12.63
N HIS A 68 17.52 2.60 -13.52
CA HIS A 68 18.68 3.00 -14.32
C HIS A 68 18.34 4.06 -15.38
N CYS A 69 17.09 4.09 -15.88
CA CYS A 69 16.65 5.08 -16.86
C CYS A 69 16.62 6.49 -16.26
N CYS A 70 16.08 6.59 -15.04
CA CYS A 70 15.83 7.86 -14.37
C CYS A 70 16.98 8.27 -13.42
N GLY A 71 17.85 7.33 -13.03
CA GLY A 71 18.94 7.58 -12.10
C GLY A 71 18.45 7.92 -10.69
N LEU A 72 17.35 7.30 -10.25
CA LEU A 72 16.74 7.58 -8.96
C LEU A 72 16.26 6.31 -8.26
N GLU A 73 16.15 6.41 -6.94
CA GLU A 73 15.65 5.35 -6.07
C GLU A 73 14.12 5.47 -5.95
N VAL A 74 13.41 4.38 -6.23
CA VAL A 74 11.94 4.32 -6.32
C VAL A 74 11.41 3.31 -5.32
N GLU A 75 10.25 3.60 -4.73
CA GLU A 75 9.53 2.63 -3.91
C GLU A 75 9.10 1.41 -4.74
N ARG A 76 9.38 0.20 -4.25
CA ARG A 76 8.96 -1.03 -4.92
C ARG A 76 7.45 -1.22 -4.78
N ASN A 77 6.95 -1.07 -3.57
CA ASN A 77 5.56 -1.32 -3.21
C ASN A 77 4.84 0.00 -2.92
N VAL A 78 3.51 0.00 -2.98
CA VAL A 78 2.71 1.09 -2.40
C VAL A 78 2.20 0.62 -1.05
N THR A 79 2.56 1.33 0.01
CA THR A 79 2.20 0.96 1.38
C THR A 79 1.34 2.06 2.00
N ASP A 80 0.31 1.65 2.73
CA ASP A 80 -0.33 2.45 3.78
C ASP A 80 -0.09 1.76 5.13
N ASP A 81 -0.38 2.44 6.25
CA ASP A 81 -0.06 1.94 7.60
C ASP A 81 -0.65 0.55 7.91
N ASN A 82 -1.71 0.15 7.22
CA ASN A 82 -2.41 -1.13 7.45
C ASN A 82 -2.16 -2.18 6.36
N MET A 83 -1.82 -1.78 5.12
CA MET A 83 -1.76 -2.70 3.99
C MET A 83 -0.78 -2.25 2.89
N THR A 84 -0.33 -3.21 2.10
CA THR A 84 0.67 -3.02 1.04
C THR A 84 0.18 -3.63 -0.26
N VAL A 85 0.26 -2.87 -1.36
CA VAL A 85 0.16 -3.39 -2.73
C VAL A 85 1.56 -3.70 -3.24
N MET A 86 1.82 -4.99 -3.46
CA MET A 86 3.11 -5.48 -3.93
C MET A 86 3.40 -5.00 -5.35
N TYR A 87 4.64 -4.54 -5.58
CA TYR A 87 5.12 -3.98 -6.84
C TYR A 87 4.37 -2.72 -7.34
N GLY A 88 3.42 -2.18 -6.57
CA GLY A 88 2.62 -1.03 -6.98
C GLY A 88 3.48 0.18 -7.34
N GLY A 89 4.46 0.54 -6.51
CA GLY A 89 5.30 1.72 -6.72
C GLY A 89 6.21 1.58 -7.93
N LEU A 90 6.71 0.37 -8.19
CA LEU A 90 7.46 0.05 -9.41
C LEU A 90 6.60 0.24 -10.65
N LEU A 91 5.37 -0.31 -10.65
CA LEU A 91 4.46 -0.23 -11.78
C LEU A 91 4.01 1.21 -12.04
N GLU A 92 3.68 1.97 -10.99
CA GLU A 92 3.39 3.41 -11.07
C GLU A 92 4.53 4.15 -11.76
N HIS A 93 5.77 3.96 -11.29
CA HIS A 93 6.92 4.66 -11.84
C HIS A 93 7.15 4.32 -13.32
N MET A 94 7.08 3.03 -13.69
CA MET A 94 7.28 2.60 -15.08
C MET A 94 6.19 3.12 -16.05
N ALA A 95 5.02 3.52 -15.53
CA ALA A 95 3.93 4.10 -16.30
C ALA A 95 4.03 5.63 -16.46
N THR A 96 4.93 6.31 -15.73
CA THR A 96 5.07 7.77 -15.78
C THR A 96 5.61 8.29 -17.12
N ARG A 97 5.19 9.50 -17.50
CA ARG A 97 5.70 10.19 -18.71
C ARG A 97 7.18 10.54 -18.54
N GLU A 98 7.59 10.90 -17.32
CA GLU A 98 8.97 11.22 -16.96
C GLU A 98 9.89 10.02 -17.18
N HIS A 99 9.47 8.82 -16.76
CA HIS A 99 10.21 7.59 -17.00
C HIS A 99 10.29 7.25 -18.49
N ARG A 100 9.21 7.44 -19.24
CA ARG A 100 9.19 7.21 -20.69
C ARG A 100 10.25 8.08 -21.38
N THR A 101 10.24 9.39 -21.13
CA THR A 101 11.21 10.34 -21.71
C THR A 101 12.64 10.01 -21.28
N SER A 102 12.85 9.72 -20.00
CA SER A 102 14.16 9.35 -19.46
C SER A 102 14.69 8.05 -20.06
N THR A 103 13.80 7.08 -20.32
CA THR A 103 14.13 5.82 -21.00
C THR A 103 14.61 6.08 -22.42
N TYR A 104 13.92 6.91 -23.22
CA TYR A 104 14.40 7.25 -24.57
C TYR A 104 15.77 7.93 -24.54
N LYS A 105 15.96 8.90 -23.64
CA LYS A 105 17.24 9.59 -23.45
C LYS A 105 18.34 8.61 -23.04
N PHE A 106 18.09 7.75 -22.07
CA PHE A 106 19.03 6.75 -21.58
C PHE A 106 19.46 5.78 -22.70
N TRP A 107 18.51 5.30 -23.50
CA TRP A 107 18.78 4.41 -24.63
C TRP A 107 19.64 5.10 -25.68
N TRP A 108 19.32 6.36 -26.00
CA TRP A 108 20.08 7.15 -26.95
C TRP A 108 21.51 7.42 -26.47
N ASP A 109 21.67 7.81 -25.20
CA ASP A 109 22.95 8.15 -24.61
C ASP A 109 23.86 6.91 -24.54
N ASN A 110 23.37 5.77 -24.09
CA ASN A 110 24.18 4.57 -23.86
C ASN A 110 24.24 3.62 -25.07
N LYS A 111 23.55 3.93 -26.17
CA LYS A 111 23.44 3.06 -27.36
C LYS A 111 23.00 1.64 -26.98
N ALA A 112 21.98 1.58 -26.13
CA ALA A 112 21.42 0.33 -25.64
C ALA A 112 20.62 -0.41 -26.74
N ASP A 113 20.43 -1.73 -26.56
CA ASP A 113 19.66 -2.56 -27.47
C ASP A 113 18.19 -2.12 -27.54
N PRO A 114 17.68 -1.72 -28.72
CA PRO A 114 16.27 -1.32 -28.89
C PRO A 114 15.27 -2.40 -28.46
N LYS A 115 15.61 -3.69 -28.56
CA LYS A 115 14.73 -4.82 -28.22
C LYS A 115 14.36 -4.87 -26.74
N LEU A 116 15.19 -4.27 -25.88
CA LEU A 116 14.97 -4.25 -24.43
C LEU A 116 14.18 -3.03 -23.97
N ARG A 117 14.06 -1.99 -24.81
CA ARG A 117 13.42 -0.72 -24.45
C ARG A 117 11.95 -0.91 -24.10
N ASP A 118 11.21 -1.58 -24.97
CA ASP A 118 9.76 -1.69 -24.81
C ASP A 118 9.39 -2.59 -23.62
N ARG A 119 10.33 -3.43 -23.14
CA ARG A 119 10.14 -4.26 -21.94
C ARG A 119 10.03 -3.44 -20.65
N VAL A 120 10.66 -2.26 -20.60
CA VAL A 120 10.70 -1.41 -19.40
C VAL A 120 9.67 -0.27 -19.42
N LEU A 121 8.79 -0.23 -20.42
CA LEU A 121 7.73 0.77 -20.56
C LEU A 121 6.36 0.14 -20.34
N ILE A 122 5.62 0.60 -19.34
CA ILE A 122 4.24 0.12 -19.11
C ILE A 122 3.26 1.05 -19.82
N THR A 123 2.28 0.47 -20.51
CA THR A 123 1.28 1.26 -21.23
C THR A 123 0.21 1.80 -20.29
N GLU A 124 -0.51 2.82 -20.74
CA GLU A 124 -1.62 3.38 -19.96
C GLU A 124 -2.74 2.36 -19.77
N GLU A 125 -3.02 1.53 -20.79
CA GLU A 125 -4.02 0.47 -20.72
C GLU A 125 -3.62 -0.65 -19.74
N GLU A 126 -2.33 -0.98 -19.66
CA GLU A 126 -1.81 -1.89 -18.62
C GLU A 126 -2.02 -1.31 -17.23
N THR A 127 -1.78 -0.01 -17.08
CA THR A 127 -1.89 0.71 -15.80
C THR A 127 -3.33 0.81 -15.33
N GLU A 128 -4.26 1.18 -16.20
CA GLU A 128 -5.69 1.30 -15.84
C GLU A 128 -6.32 -0.06 -15.51
N ARG A 129 -5.92 -1.13 -16.22
CA ARG A 129 -6.31 -2.50 -15.87
C ARG A 129 -5.78 -2.89 -14.49
N PHE A 130 -4.52 -2.61 -14.21
CA PHE A 130 -3.92 -2.88 -12.91
C PHE A 130 -4.64 -2.15 -11.78
N LYS A 131 -4.91 -0.84 -11.92
CA LYS A 131 -5.66 -0.07 -10.92
C LYS A 131 -7.04 -0.64 -10.66
N THR A 132 -7.73 -1.06 -11.72
CA THR A 132 -9.06 -1.68 -11.62
C THR A 132 -9.01 -2.98 -10.82
N GLU A 133 -8.03 -3.85 -11.11
CA GLU A 133 -7.87 -5.11 -10.37
C GLU A 133 -7.40 -4.87 -8.93
N VAL A 134 -6.52 -3.88 -8.70
CA VAL A 134 -6.10 -3.49 -7.34
C VAL A 134 -7.30 -3.04 -6.52
N ALA A 135 -8.19 -2.20 -7.09
CA ALA A 135 -9.41 -1.77 -6.40
C ALA A 135 -10.29 -2.95 -5.97
N LYS A 136 -10.48 -3.94 -6.84
CA LYS A 136 -11.24 -5.16 -6.52
C LYS A 136 -10.58 -5.98 -5.42
N VAL A 137 -9.28 -6.21 -5.51
CA VAL A 137 -8.53 -6.99 -4.51
C VAL A 137 -8.56 -6.28 -3.16
N LEU A 138 -8.34 -4.96 -3.13
CA LEU A 138 -8.42 -4.15 -1.92
C LEU A 138 -9.80 -4.23 -1.26
N GLU A 139 -10.88 -4.13 -2.03
CA GLU A 139 -12.24 -4.28 -1.50
C GLU A 139 -12.43 -5.65 -0.85
N SER A 140 -12.06 -6.73 -1.55
CA SER A 140 -12.15 -8.09 -1.01
C SER A 140 -11.28 -8.32 0.23
N PHE A 141 -10.12 -7.64 0.32
CA PHE A 141 -9.22 -7.74 1.45
C PHE A 141 -9.82 -7.05 2.68
N VAL A 142 -10.34 -5.83 2.51
CA VAL A 142 -10.99 -5.08 3.59
C VAL A 142 -12.23 -5.82 4.11
N GLU A 143 -13.02 -6.43 3.22
CA GLU A 143 -14.19 -7.23 3.62
C GLU A 143 -13.82 -8.42 4.49
N LYS A 144 -12.77 -9.17 4.11
CA LYS A 144 -12.26 -10.29 4.91
C LYS A 144 -11.75 -9.85 6.27
N GLU A 145 -11.06 -8.71 6.34
CA GLU A 145 -10.60 -8.15 7.61
C GLU A 145 -11.76 -7.72 8.51
N ASP A 146 -12.79 -7.06 7.95
CA ASP A 146 -13.99 -6.67 8.69
C ASP A 146 -14.77 -7.91 9.20
N GLU A 147 -14.86 -8.99 8.41
CA GLU A 147 -15.46 -10.27 8.84
C GLU A 147 -14.67 -10.92 9.98
N TYR A 148 -13.34 -10.94 9.87
CA TYR A 148 -12.47 -11.46 10.93
C TYR A 148 -12.66 -10.69 12.24
N ILE A 149 -12.72 -9.36 12.19
CA ILE A 149 -12.95 -8.51 13.37
C ILE A 149 -14.32 -8.83 14.01
N LYS A 150 -15.38 -9.02 13.20
CA LYS A 150 -16.71 -9.39 13.71
C LYS A 150 -16.68 -10.73 14.44
N GLN A 151 -16.04 -11.74 13.85
CA GLN A 151 -15.89 -13.07 14.46
C GLN A 151 -15.14 -13.00 15.79
N GLN A 152 -14.04 -12.24 15.86
CA GLN A 152 -13.30 -12.03 17.11
C GLN A 152 -14.16 -11.33 18.18
N ALA A 153 -14.96 -10.34 17.78
CA ALA A 153 -15.86 -9.64 18.69
C ALA A 153 -16.99 -10.56 19.23
N ASP A 154 -17.50 -11.48 18.41
CA ASP A 154 -18.48 -12.49 18.84
C ASP A 154 -17.91 -13.44 19.89
N VAL A 155 -16.66 -13.90 19.70
CA VAL A 155 -15.97 -14.74 20.67
C VAL A 155 -15.81 -14.02 22.01
N ILE A 156 -15.39 -12.75 22.00
CA ILE A 156 -15.26 -11.93 23.21
C ILE A 156 -16.62 -11.79 23.91
N ARG A 157 -17.70 -11.48 23.16
CA ARG A 157 -19.06 -11.36 23.71
C ARG A 157 -19.55 -12.68 24.32
N ALA A 158 -19.32 -13.81 23.67
CA ALA A 158 -19.71 -15.12 24.17
C ALA A 158 -18.94 -15.49 25.44
N GLN A 159 -17.63 -15.21 25.49
CA GLN A 159 -16.82 -15.43 26.66
C GLN A 159 -17.27 -14.56 27.84
N GLU A 160 -17.56 -13.28 27.60
CA GLU A 160 -18.06 -12.38 28.64
C GLU A 160 -19.43 -12.82 29.17
N LYS A 161 -20.35 -13.21 28.27
CA LYS A 161 -21.65 -13.78 28.66
C LYS A 161 -21.48 -15.02 29.53
N HIS A 162 -20.59 -15.93 29.14
CA HIS A 162 -20.31 -17.13 29.93
C HIS A 162 -19.75 -16.80 31.32
N ARG A 163 -18.85 -15.81 31.42
CA ARG A 163 -18.32 -15.34 32.72
C ARG A 163 -19.43 -14.80 33.62
N GLN A 164 -20.36 -14.03 33.07
CA GLN A 164 -21.50 -13.49 33.81
C GLN A 164 -22.44 -14.61 34.29
N GLU A 165 -22.72 -15.60 33.45
CA GLU A 165 -23.53 -16.77 33.82
C GLU A 165 -22.90 -17.56 34.97
N VAL A 166 -21.59 -17.87 34.89
CA VAL A 166 -20.87 -18.59 35.95
C VAL A 166 -20.89 -17.80 37.27
N PHE A 167 -20.68 -16.49 37.20
CA PHE A 167 -20.72 -15.62 38.38
C PHE A 167 -22.12 -15.57 39.01
N GLN A 168 -23.16 -15.48 38.19
CA GLN A 168 -24.55 -15.52 38.66
C GLN A 168 -24.89 -16.85 39.34
N CYS A 169 -24.50 -17.98 38.74
CA CYS A 169 -24.68 -19.30 39.35
C CYS A 169 -23.95 -19.41 40.71
N LEU A 170 -22.73 -18.86 40.83
CA LEU A 170 -22.00 -18.86 42.09
C LEU A 170 -22.72 -18.06 43.17
N LEU A 171 -23.27 -16.88 42.84
CA LEU A 171 -24.05 -16.08 43.78
C LEU A 171 -25.31 -16.82 44.26
N GLU A 172 -26.02 -17.48 43.35
CA GLU A 172 -27.25 -18.23 43.68
C GLU A 172 -26.99 -19.48 44.54
N VAL A 173 -25.88 -20.19 44.29
CA VAL A 173 -25.56 -21.45 44.99
C VAL A 173 -24.78 -21.24 46.29
N CYS A 174 -23.79 -20.35 46.32
CA CYS A 174 -22.94 -20.14 47.50
C CYS A 174 -23.48 -19.08 48.46
N PHE A 175 -24.39 -18.21 48.04
CA PHE A 175 -25.01 -17.19 48.90
C PHE A 175 -26.54 -17.17 48.77
N PRO A 176 -27.27 -18.25 49.12
CA PRO A 176 -28.71 -18.32 48.89
C PRO A 176 -29.53 -17.31 49.70
N LYS A 177 -28.92 -16.67 50.71
CA LYS A 177 -29.61 -15.76 51.64
C LYS A 177 -28.67 -14.83 52.39
N MET A 178 -27.86 -14.02 51.69
CA MET A 178 -27.46 -12.75 52.30
C MET A 178 -28.57 -11.74 52.02
N GLN A 179 -29.43 -11.54 53.03
CA GLN A 179 -30.27 -10.37 53.11
C GLN A 179 -29.34 -9.17 53.30
N TRP A 180 -28.80 -8.65 52.19
CA TRP A 180 -28.19 -7.33 52.18
C TRP A 180 -29.33 -6.36 52.46
N HIS A 181 -29.58 -6.10 53.76
CA HIS A 181 -30.29 -4.91 54.14
C HIS A 181 -29.55 -3.75 53.45
N PRO A 182 -30.23 -2.92 52.65
CA PRO A 182 -29.62 -1.67 52.26
C PRO A 182 -29.34 -0.96 53.58
N MET A 183 -28.06 -0.80 53.93
CA MET A 183 -27.69 0.20 54.92
C MET A 183 -28.33 1.48 54.40
N LYS A 184 -29.30 1.98 55.17
CA LYS A 184 -29.86 3.32 54.97
C LYS A 184 -28.70 4.30 55.18
N SER A 185 -27.91 4.48 54.14
CA SER A 185 -27.08 5.67 53.97
C SER A 185 -28.07 6.83 53.96
N GLY A 186 -27.92 7.72 54.94
CA GLY A 186 -28.82 8.82 55.21
C GLY A 186 -29.16 9.62 53.96
N ASN A 187 -30.37 10.20 54.00
CA ASN A 187 -30.90 11.13 53.02
C ASN A 187 -29.86 12.21 52.66
N HIS A 188 -29.16 12.03 51.54
CA HIS A 188 -28.70 13.15 50.74
C HIS A 188 -29.55 13.21 49.49
N GLN A 189 -30.50 14.14 49.56
CA GLN A 189 -31.35 14.60 48.49
C GLN A 189 -30.45 15.10 47.35
N MET A 190 -30.45 14.39 46.23
CA MET A 190 -29.95 14.90 44.96
C MET A 190 -31.15 15.30 44.11
N ASP A 191 -31.10 16.56 43.70
CA ASP A 191 -32.07 17.32 42.93
C ASP A 191 -32.47 16.61 41.62
N PRO A 192 -33.76 16.51 41.24
CA PRO A 192 -34.21 15.80 40.04
C PRO A 192 -34.11 16.64 38.75
N ALA A 193 -33.32 17.71 38.73
CA ALA A 193 -33.25 18.66 37.61
C ALA A 193 -31.91 18.65 36.83
N ALA A 194 -31.22 17.51 36.75
CA ALA A 194 -30.04 17.36 35.88
C ALA A 194 -30.44 16.64 34.57
N PRO A 195 -30.33 17.28 33.39
CA PRO A 195 -30.64 16.62 32.12
C PRO A 195 -29.54 15.62 31.77
N ILE A 196 -29.87 14.33 31.88
CA ILE A 196 -29.04 13.25 31.34
C ILE A 196 -29.29 13.22 29.83
N HIS A 197 -28.39 13.85 29.07
CA HIS A 197 -28.40 13.81 27.60
C HIS A 197 -28.30 12.36 27.09
N PRO A 198 -29.33 11.81 26.43
CA PRO A 198 -29.31 10.44 25.91
C PRO A 198 -28.87 10.46 24.44
N TRP A 199 -27.63 10.87 24.16
CA TRP A 199 -27.10 10.85 22.79
C TRP A 199 -25.59 10.58 22.75
N ARG A 200 -25.17 9.35 23.08
CA ARG A 200 -23.89 8.77 22.59
C ARG A 200 -23.95 7.26 22.30
N PHE A 201 -25.14 6.73 22.01
CA PHE A 201 -25.27 5.49 21.25
C PHE A 201 -25.82 5.85 19.85
N LEU A 202 -24.99 6.50 19.06
CA LEU A 202 -25.27 6.68 17.64
C LEU A 202 -24.31 5.85 16.80
N SER A 203 -24.92 4.90 16.08
CA SER A 203 -24.58 4.51 14.73
C SER A 203 -23.31 3.68 14.52
N VAL A 204 -23.43 2.37 14.70
CA VAL A 204 -22.48 1.38 14.13
C VAL A 204 -23.04 0.67 12.88
N LEU A 205 -24.25 1.00 12.42
CA LEU A 205 -24.91 0.21 11.35
C LEU A 205 -25.41 0.96 10.11
N SER A 206 -25.02 2.22 9.90
CA SER A 206 -25.43 2.95 8.67
C SER A 206 -24.28 3.63 7.92
N PHE A 207 -23.06 3.07 8.01
CA PHE A 207 -21.89 3.57 7.27
C PHE A 207 -21.52 2.67 6.07
N SER A 208 -22.51 2.18 5.32
CA SER A 208 -22.29 1.04 4.43
C SER A 208 -21.62 1.34 3.08
N LEU A 209 -21.42 2.58 2.62
CA LEU A 209 -20.68 2.81 1.35
C LEU A 209 -19.78 4.05 1.31
N LYS A 210 -20.04 5.10 2.09
CA LYS A 210 -19.23 6.33 2.07
C LYS A 210 -17.94 6.26 2.91
N CYS A 211 -17.81 5.30 3.85
CA CYS A 211 -16.58 5.10 4.68
C CYS A 211 -15.47 4.30 3.97
N ARG A 212 -15.79 3.53 2.93
CA ARG A 212 -14.81 2.54 2.41
C ARG A 212 -13.62 3.21 1.74
N ARG A 213 -13.84 4.38 1.11
CA ARG A 213 -12.76 5.19 0.51
C ARG A 213 -11.94 5.98 1.53
N SER A 214 -12.46 6.22 2.74
CA SER A 214 -11.76 6.97 3.79
C SER A 214 -10.81 6.12 4.66
N ARG A 215 -10.74 4.80 4.43
CA ARG A 215 -9.77 3.91 5.09
C ARG A 215 -8.47 3.71 4.31
N LEU A 216 -8.39 4.25 3.09
CA LEU A 216 -7.17 4.22 2.28
C LEU A 216 -6.28 5.39 2.68
N GLY A 217 -5.03 5.11 2.98
CA GLY A 217 -4.02 6.12 3.24
C GLY A 217 -3.58 6.82 1.94
N ALA A 218 -2.64 7.75 2.10
CA ALA A 218 -2.17 8.60 1.00
C ALA A 218 -1.52 7.81 -0.14
N GLY A 219 -0.87 6.69 0.16
CA GLY A 219 -0.18 5.83 -0.81
C GLY A 219 -1.17 5.15 -1.74
N LEU A 220 -2.16 4.43 -1.20
CA LEU A 220 -3.15 3.74 -2.02
C LEU A 220 -4.11 4.70 -2.72
N THR A 221 -4.38 5.86 -2.11
CA THR A 221 -5.16 6.92 -2.76
C THR A 221 -4.43 7.48 -3.98
N ARG A 222 -3.10 7.63 -3.92
CA ARG A 222 -2.27 8.01 -5.08
C ARG A 222 -2.34 6.94 -6.16
N LEU A 223 -2.18 5.67 -5.79
CA LEU A 223 -2.23 4.53 -6.71
C LEU A 223 -3.55 4.40 -7.47
N LEU A 224 -4.66 4.64 -6.77
CA LEU A 224 -6.00 4.54 -7.34
C LEU A 224 -6.47 5.84 -8.02
N ARG A 225 -5.68 6.92 -7.97
CA ARG A 225 -6.03 8.15 -8.68
C ARG A 225 -5.90 7.91 -10.19
N ARG A 226 -6.99 8.14 -10.94
CA ARG A 226 -6.90 8.25 -12.41
C ARG A 226 -6.04 9.47 -12.75
N PRO A 227 -5.13 9.39 -13.74
CA PRO A 227 -4.59 10.59 -14.35
C PRO A 227 -5.79 11.31 -14.98
N GLY A 228 -6.17 12.44 -14.40
CA GLY A 228 -7.31 13.20 -14.91
C GLY A 228 -6.98 13.77 -16.29
N LEU A 229 -7.94 13.64 -17.20
CA LEU A 229 -8.34 14.70 -18.13
C LEU A 229 -8.08 16.08 -17.48
N LEU A 230 -6.92 16.66 -17.78
CA LEU A 230 -6.77 18.10 -17.82
C LEU A 230 -6.99 18.46 -19.29
N GLN A 231 -8.21 18.88 -19.62
CA GLN A 231 -8.39 19.71 -20.80
C GLN A 231 -7.65 21.02 -20.50
N ASP A 232 -6.69 21.32 -21.37
CA ASP A 232 -6.07 22.63 -21.44
C ASP A 232 -7.16 23.66 -21.71
N THR A 233 -7.50 24.45 -20.70
CA THR A 233 -8.08 25.79 -20.87
C THR A 233 -7.03 26.80 -20.48
N ALA A 234 -6.30 27.31 -21.47
CA ALA A 234 -5.81 28.69 -21.59
C ALA A 234 -5.18 28.87 -22.98
#